data_AF-A0AAW1FI79-F1
#
_entry.id   AF-A0AAW1FI79-F1
#
_cell.length_a   1.000
_cell.length_b   1.000
_cell.length_c   1.000
_cell.angle_alpha   90.00
_cell.angle_beta   90.00
_cell.angle_gamma   90.00
#
_symmetry.space_group_name_H-M   'P 1'
#
loop_
_entity.id
_entity.type
_entity.pdbx_description
1 polymer ?
#
loop_
_entity_poly.entity_id
_entity_poly.type
_entity_poly.pdbx_seq_one_letter_code
_entity_poly.pdbx_strand_id
1 'polypeptide(L)'
;MVLGSRGVGVLGCHGLGVSGGRGVGVSWSWGLGVSGSRGVGVSWSWVLGVSGCRGLGVSWSRGVMVSGCRGVGVSWSRGVGGSGCYGLVGVSGSRGVMVLGCHGLGVSGCRGLGVSWSWGVVVSGSWGLGVSGSWGLGVSWSRGVMVLGSRGVVVSGCHGLGVSGCRGAGSGCRALSDAASEQPEEEKLTSYHDTSP
;
A
#
# COMPACT_ATOMS: atom_id res chain seq x y z
N MET A 1 0.19 -0.37 -31.15
CA MET A 1 0.70 -1.73 -31.45
C MET A 1 0.04 -2.69 -30.48
N VAL A 2 -0.61 -3.75 -30.97
CA VAL A 2 -1.27 -4.78 -30.13
C VAL A 2 -0.56 -6.11 -30.39
N LEU A 3 -0.03 -6.77 -29.37
CA LEU A 3 0.63 -8.06 -29.52
C LEU A 3 0.16 -9.07 -28.47
N GLY A 4 -0.20 -10.26 -28.95
CA GLY A 4 -0.52 -11.43 -28.15
C GLY A 4 0.56 -12.51 -28.30
N SER A 5 1.27 -12.87 -27.24
CA SER A 5 2.31 -13.93 -27.29
C SER A 5 2.02 -15.12 -26.37
N ARG A 6 2.42 -16.32 -26.80
CA ARG A 6 2.48 -17.53 -25.99
C ARG A 6 3.95 -17.96 -25.90
N GLY A 7 4.51 -18.02 -24.70
CA GLY A 7 5.93 -18.31 -24.48
C GLY A 7 6.70 -17.09 -23.96
N VAL A 8 7.88 -16.83 -24.54
CA VAL A 8 8.71 -15.67 -24.21
C VAL A 8 8.50 -14.58 -25.26
N GLY A 9 8.22 -13.34 -24.84
CA GLY A 9 8.04 -12.22 -25.76
C GLY A 9 8.67 -10.94 -25.23
N VAL A 10 9.37 -10.21 -26.11
CA VAL A 10 9.88 -8.87 -25.83
C VAL A 10 9.25 -7.90 -26.82
N LEU A 11 8.70 -6.79 -26.31
CA LEU A 11 8.07 -5.77 -27.17
C LEU A 11 8.42 -4.35 -26.72
N GLY A 12 8.70 -3.49 -27.70
CA GLY A 12 8.94 -2.07 -27.48
C GLY A 12 8.11 -1.23 -28.46
N CYS A 13 7.50 -0.15 -27.97
CA CYS A 13 6.83 0.79 -28.87
C CYS A 13 7.02 2.27 -28.47
N HIS A 14 7.07 3.14 -29.49
CA HIS A 14 7.01 4.59 -29.37
C HIS A 14 5.56 5.04 -29.61
N GLY A 15 4.74 5.03 -28.56
CA GLY A 15 3.34 5.44 -28.64
C GLY A 15 2.43 4.58 -27.75
N LEU A 16 1.31 4.13 -28.30
CA LEU A 16 0.36 3.23 -27.64
C LEU A 16 0.77 1.76 -27.85
N GLY A 17 1.12 1.09 -26.76
CA GLY A 17 1.44 -0.34 -26.73
C GLY A 17 0.41 -1.09 -25.90
N VAL A 18 -0.21 -2.11 -26.49
CA VAL A 18 -1.05 -3.07 -25.77
C VAL A 18 -0.42 -4.45 -25.94
N SER A 19 0.00 -5.08 -24.84
CA SER A 19 0.63 -6.40 -24.88
C SER A 19 -0.09 -7.37 -23.95
N GLY A 20 -0.37 -8.57 -24.46
CA GLY A 20 -1.03 -9.63 -23.71
C GLY A 20 -0.30 -10.95 -23.89
N GLY A 21 -0.09 -11.73 -22.83
CA GLY A 21 0.61 -13.00 -23.03
C GLY A 21 0.42 -14.06 -21.95
N ARG A 22 0.71 -15.30 -22.34
CA ARG A 22 0.90 -16.45 -21.44
C ARG A 22 2.37 -16.85 -21.48
N GLY A 23 3.03 -16.84 -20.33
CA GLY A 23 4.46 -17.15 -20.21
C GLY A 23 5.26 -15.98 -19.63
N VAL A 24 6.43 -15.69 -20.21
CA VAL A 24 7.34 -14.63 -19.75
C VAL A 24 7.31 -13.48 -20.75
N GLY A 25 6.91 -12.29 -20.31
CA GLY A 25 6.81 -11.12 -21.18
C GLY A 25 7.63 -9.95 -20.63
N VAL A 26 8.41 -9.30 -21.49
CA VAL A 26 9.03 -8.01 -21.20
C VAL A 26 8.49 -6.97 -22.18
N SER A 27 8.01 -5.84 -21.68
CA SER A 27 7.43 -4.80 -22.54
C SER A 27 7.84 -3.41 -22.09
N TRP A 28 8.09 -2.53 -23.06
CA TRP A 28 8.41 -1.13 -22.84
C TRP A 28 7.58 -0.23 -23.75
N SER A 29 7.09 0.88 -23.20
CA SER A 29 6.41 1.93 -23.95
C SER A 29 6.95 3.33 -23.60
N TRP A 30 7.28 4.13 -24.62
CA TRP A 30 7.59 5.55 -24.43
C TRP A 30 6.34 6.42 -24.20
N GLY A 31 5.16 5.94 -24.61
CA GLY A 31 3.90 6.64 -24.42
C GLY A 31 3.00 5.94 -23.39
N LEU A 32 1.89 5.43 -23.88
CA LEU A 32 0.90 4.67 -23.12
C LEU A 32 1.19 3.17 -23.26
N GLY A 33 1.36 2.48 -22.13
CA GLY A 33 1.51 1.03 -22.09
C GLY A 33 0.34 0.39 -21.36
N VAL A 34 -0.33 -0.58 -22.00
CA VAL A 34 -1.30 -1.47 -21.35
C VAL A 34 -0.79 -2.90 -21.48
N SER A 35 -0.54 -3.57 -20.37
CA SER A 35 0.03 -4.92 -20.38
C SER A 35 -0.77 -5.89 -19.53
N GLY A 36 -0.95 -7.12 -20.02
CA GLY A 36 -1.68 -8.19 -19.34
C GLY A 36 -0.95 -9.53 -19.46
N SER A 37 -0.48 -10.11 -18.36
CA SER A 37 0.26 -11.39 -18.41
C SER A 37 -0.31 -12.45 -17.48
N ARG A 38 -0.28 -13.71 -17.92
CA ARG A 38 -0.40 -14.89 -17.06
C ARG A 38 0.95 -15.61 -17.04
N GLY A 39 1.63 -15.59 -15.91
CA GLY A 39 3.01 -16.04 -15.76
C GLY A 39 3.88 -14.96 -15.15
N VAL A 40 4.97 -14.61 -15.82
CA VAL A 40 5.92 -13.57 -15.39
C VAL A 40 5.85 -12.40 -16.36
N GLY A 41 5.53 -11.21 -15.87
CA GLY A 41 5.46 -10.00 -16.69
C GLY A 41 6.36 -8.91 -16.15
N VAL A 42 7.19 -8.32 -17.01
CA VAL A 42 7.93 -7.10 -16.73
C VAL A 42 7.45 -6.01 -17.68
N SER A 43 7.07 -4.85 -17.15
CA SER A 43 6.55 -3.77 -17.99
C SER A 43 7.09 -2.41 -17.56
N TRP A 44 7.52 -1.60 -18.54
CA TRP A 44 7.99 -0.24 -18.33
C TRP A 44 7.16 0.74 -19.16
N SER A 45 6.78 1.86 -18.57
CA SER A 45 6.12 2.96 -19.29
C SER A 45 6.69 4.32 -18.91
N TRP A 46 6.79 5.23 -19.87
CA TRP A 46 7.28 6.59 -19.57
C TRP A 46 6.17 7.54 -19.13
N VAL A 47 5.00 7.49 -19.79
CA VAL A 47 3.92 8.45 -19.53
C VAL A 47 2.82 7.83 -18.66
N LEU A 48 2.04 6.88 -19.19
CA LEU A 48 1.06 6.12 -18.39
C LEU A 48 1.26 4.62 -18.63
N GLY A 49 1.28 3.85 -17.54
CA GLY A 49 1.37 2.40 -17.58
C GLY A 49 0.20 1.76 -16.83
N VAL A 50 -0.57 0.92 -17.50
CA VAL A 50 -1.58 0.06 -16.88
C VAL A 50 -1.13 -1.38 -17.02
N SER A 51 -0.97 -2.11 -15.91
CA SER A 51 -0.51 -3.50 -15.96
C SER A 51 -1.36 -4.43 -15.11
N GLY A 52 -1.70 -5.59 -15.67
CA GLY A 52 -2.39 -6.68 -15.00
C GLY A 52 -1.56 -7.96 -15.05
N CYS A 53 -1.36 -8.63 -13.92
CA CYS A 53 -0.64 -9.90 -13.87
C CYS A 53 -1.37 -10.99 -13.08
N ARG A 54 -1.32 -12.23 -13.56
CA ARG A 54 -1.65 -13.44 -12.77
C ARG A 54 -0.38 -14.28 -12.66
N GLY A 55 0.24 -14.28 -11.48
CA GLY A 55 1.57 -14.86 -11.24
C GLY A 55 2.52 -13.81 -10.66
N LEU A 56 3.63 -13.56 -11.34
CA LEU A 56 4.65 -12.58 -10.98
C LEU A 56 4.59 -11.38 -11.93
N GLY A 57 4.47 -10.17 -11.39
CA GLY A 57 4.48 -8.95 -12.17
C GLY A 57 5.44 -7.92 -11.61
N VAL A 58 6.25 -7.33 -12.47
CA VAL A 58 7.11 -6.19 -12.14
C VAL A 58 6.78 -5.07 -13.11
N SER A 59 6.37 -3.93 -12.57
CA SER A 59 5.97 -2.80 -13.42
C SER A 59 6.60 -1.50 -12.94
N TRP A 60 7.02 -0.67 -13.88
CA TRP A 60 7.59 0.64 -13.60
C TRP A 60 6.98 1.72 -14.50
N SER A 61 6.68 2.90 -13.92
CA SER A 61 6.30 4.09 -14.69
C SER A 61 7.07 5.35 -14.26
N ARG A 62 7.35 6.26 -15.21
CA ARG A 62 7.84 7.62 -14.89
C ARG A 62 6.73 8.67 -14.76
N GLY A 63 5.49 8.37 -15.15
CA GLY A 63 4.35 9.28 -14.98
C GLY A 63 3.31 8.66 -14.06
N VAL A 64 2.16 8.29 -14.64
CA VAL A 64 1.10 7.60 -13.90
C VAL A 64 1.23 6.10 -14.08
N MET A 65 0.91 5.35 -13.04
CA MET A 65 0.87 3.90 -13.09
C MET A 65 -0.38 3.37 -12.40
N VAL A 66 -1.01 2.37 -13.00
CA VAL A 66 -2.02 1.55 -12.32
C VAL A 66 -1.66 0.09 -12.53
N SER A 67 -1.40 -0.63 -11.45
CA SER A 67 -1.02 -2.04 -11.51
C SER A 67 -1.94 -2.91 -10.68
N GLY A 68 -2.27 -4.08 -11.20
CA GLY A 68 -3.10 -5.09 -10.55
C GLY A 68 -2.49 -6.47 -10.69
N CYS A 69 -2.17 -7.14 -9.58
CA CYS A 69 -1.57 -8.46 -9.61
C CYS A 69 -2.31 -9.48 -8.73
N ARG A 70 -2.55 -10.68 -9.28
CA ARG A 70 -2.99 -11.87 -8.54
C ARG A 70 -1.80 -12.81 -8.37
N GLY A 71 -1.16 -12.75 -7.21
CA GLY A 71 0.07 -13.50 -6.93
C GLY A 71 1.10 -12.61 -6.24
N VAL A 72 2.24 -12.42 -6.89
CA VAL A 72 3.32 -11.55 -6.41
C VAL A 72 3.47 -10.36 -7.36
N GLY A 73 3.31 -9.15 -6.84
CA GLY A 73 3.40 -7.92 -7.62
C GLY A 73 4.46 -6.98 -7.08
N VAL A 74 5.31 -6.44 -7.95
CA VAL A 74 6.24 -5.35 -7.65
C VAL A 74 5.90 -4.18 -8.56
N SER A 75 5.74 -2.99 -8.01
CA SER A 75 5.32 -1.82 -8.78
C SER A 75 6.03 -0.56 -8.32
N TRP A 76 6.52 0.24 -9.27
CA TRP A 76 7.14 1.51 -8.93
C TRP A 76 6.73 2.64 -9.87
N SER A 77 6.45 3.82 -9.31
CA SER A 77 6.11 5.00 -10.10
C SER A 77 6.88 6.25 -9.71
N ARG A 78 7.20 7.11 -10.68
CA ARG A 78 7.81 8.43 -10.45
C ARG A 78 6.82 9.56 -10.72
N GLY A 79 5.65 9.49 -10.11
CA GLY A 79 4.59 10.48 -10.24
C GLY A 79 3.40 10.04 -9.42
N VAL A 80 2.37 9.53 -10.08
CA VAL A 80 1.16 9.00 -9.42
C VAL A 80 1.09 7.49 -9.64
N GLY A 81 1.03 6.71 -8.58
CA GLY A 81 1.00 5.25 -8.66
C GLY A 81 -0.15 4.65 -7.89
N GLY A 82 -0.98 3.87 -8.57
CA GLY A 82 -1.94 2.95 -7.98
C GLY A 82 -1.45 1.52 -8.12
N SER A 83 -1.47 0.74 -7.05
CA SER A 83 -1.17 -0.69 -7.09
C SER A 83 -2.18 -1.48 -6.25
N GLY A 84 -2.67 -2.57 -6.82
CA GLY A 84 -3.57 -3.53 -6.18
C GLY A 84 -2.99 -4.94 -6.25
N CYS A 85 -2.85 -5.62 -5.11
CA CYS A 85 -2.40 -7.00 -5.06
C CYS A 85 -3.42 -7.89 -4.35
N TYR A 86 -3.95 -8.88 -5.06
CA TYR A 86 -4.82 -9.92 -4.54
C TYR A 86 -4.05 -11.24 -4.51
N GLY A 87 -3.11 -11.38 -3.58
CA GLY A 87 -2.21 -12.53 -3.55
C GLY A 87 -1.21 -12.49 -2.40
N LEU A 88 -0.24 -13.39 -2.46
CA LEU A 88 0.72 -13.61 -1.38
C LEU A 88 1.49 -12.36 -0.99
N VAL A 89 2.08 -11.64 -1.95
CA VAL A 89 2.99 -10.50 -1.67
C VAL A 89 2.81 -9.36 -2.68
N GLY A 90 2.55 -8.16 -2.20
CA GLY A 90 2.58 -6.94 -3.00
C GLY A 90 3.65 -5.97 -2.50
N VAL A 91 4.57 -5.55 -3.37
CA VAL A 91 5.57 -4.51 -3.08
C VAL A 91 5.30 -3.33 -3.99
N SER A 92 5.16 -2.14 -3.43
CA SER A 92 4.94 -0.94 -4.23
C SER A 92 5.71 0.26 -3.71
N GLY A 93 6.16 1.12 -4.61
CA GLY A 93 6.78 2.37 -4.21
C GLY A 93 6.56 3.52 -5.18
N SER A 94 6.65 4.74 -4.67
CA SER A 94 6.51 5.93 -5.50
C SER A 94 7.29 7.14 -5.02
N ARG A 95 7.58 8.04 -5.98
CA ARG A 95 7.97 9.44 -5.71
C ARG A 95 6.86 10.36 -6.21
N GLY A 96 6.00 10.82 -5.31
CA GLY A 96 4.82 11.63 -5.61
C GLY A 96 3.63 11.13 -4.80
N VAL A 97 2.60 10.63 -5.49
CA VAL A 97 1.37 10.12 -4.88
C VAL A 97 1.29 8.61 -5.06
N MET A 98 1.00 7.88 -3.98
CA MET A 98 0.79 6.43 -4.00
C MET A 98 -0.57 6.06 -3.44
N VAL A 99 -1.21 5.09 -4.07
CA VAL A 99 -2.34 4.35 -3.51
C VAL A 99 -2.02 2.86 -3.62
N LEU A 100 -1.98 2.16 -2.48
CA LEU A 100 -1.77 0.71 -2.41
C LEU A 100 -2.96 0.01 -1.76
N GLY A 101 -3.46 -1.04 -2.39
CA GLY A 101 -4.37 -2.01 -1.78
C GLY A 101 -3.78 -3.41 -1.86
N CYS A 102 -3.68 -4.13 -0.73
CA CYS A 102 -3.15 -5.50 -0.71
C CYS A 102 -4.04 -6.44 0.12
N HIS A 103 -4.17 -7.69 -0.32
CA HIS A 103 -4.83 -8.76 0.41
C HIS A 103 -3.82 -9.90 0.62
N GLY A 104 -3.09 -9.88 1.74
CA GLY A 104 -1.93 -10.74 2.02
C GLY A 104 -0.81 -9.97 2.73
N LEU A 105 0.43 -10.16 2.29
CA LEU A 105 1.58 -9.35 2.69
C LEU A 105 1.73 -8.14 1.75
N GLY A 106 1.69 -6.94 2.31
CA GLY A 106 1.91 -5.68 1.57
C GLY A 106 3.14 -4.95 2.06
N VAL A 107 4.01 -4.52 1.17
CA VAL A 107 5.12 -3.60 1.46
C VAL A 107 4.96 -2.35 0.60
N SER A 108 4.91 -1.17 1.23
CA SER A 108 4.77 0.12 0.55
C SER A 108 5.83 1.12 0.97
N GLY A 109 6.28 1.94 0.02
CA GLY A 109 7.20 3.05 0.28
C GLY A 109 6.90 4.27 -0.59
N CYS A 110 6.56 5.43 0.00
CA CYS A 110 6.32 6.65 -0.76
C CYS A 110 7.19 7.83 -0.30
N ARG A 111 7.58 8.68 -1.26
CA ARG A 111 8.08 10.04 -1.01
C ARG A 111 7.06 11.04 -1.53
N GLY A 112 6.27 11.62 -0.63
CA GLY A 112 5.17 12.54 -0.93
C GLY A 112 3.91 12.15 -0.16
N LEU A 113 2.84 11.81 -0.89
CA LEU A 113 1.56 11.38 -0.36
C LEU A 113 1.40 9.87 -0.56
N GLY A 114 1.18 9.12 0.51
CA GLY A 114 0.94 7.69 0.44
C GLY A 114 -0.35 7.30 1.12
N VAL A 115 -1.20 6.56 0.41
CA VAL A 115 -2.38 5.91 0.98
C VAL A 115 -2.20 4.41 0.82
N SER A 116 -2.26 3.66 1.91
CA SER A 116 -2.12 2.20 1.89
C SER A 116 -3.22 1.53 2.69
N TRP A 117 -3.83 0.48 2.13
CA TRP A 117 -4.77 -0.38 2.85
C TRP A 117 -4.40 -1.84 2.67
N SER A 118 -4.52 -2.63 3.74
CA SER A 118 -4.21 -4.05 3.66
C SER A 118 -5.08 -4.93 4.54
N TRP A 119 -5.41 -6.11 4.00
CA TRP A 119 -5.99 -7.23 4.73
C TRP A 119 -4.91 -8.30 4.91
N GLY A 120 -4.35 -8.42 6.11
CA GLY A 120 -3.23 -9.31 6.42
C GLY A 120 -2.10 -8.60 7.13
N VAL A 121 -0.89 -8.68 6.58
CA VAL A 121 0.32 -8.08 7.14
C VAL A 121 0.78 -6.93 6.24
N VAL A 122 0.99 -5.74 6.79
CA VAL A 122 1.50 -4.61 6.02
C VAL A 122 2.74 -4.00 6.65
N VAL A 123 3.70 -3.64 5.80
CA VAL A 123 4.85 -2.82 6.14
C VAL A 123 4.80 -1.56 5.26
N SER A 124 4.64 -0.39 5.84
CA SER A 124 4.50 0.86 5.09
C SER A 124 5.49 1.93 5.55
N GLY A 125 6.05 2.68 4.61
CA GLY A 125 6.98 3.77 4.86
C GLY A 125 6.63 5.01 4.06
N SER A 126 6.51 6.17 4.71
CA SER A 126 6.15 7.43 4.03
C SER A 126 7.08 8.59 4.42
N TRP A 127 7.53 9.36 3.44
CA TRP A 127 8.24 10.62 3.65
C TRP A 127 7.35 11.75 3.15
N GLY A 128 6.67 12.44 4.06
CA GLY A 128 5.64 13.43 3.76
C GLY A 128 4.34 13.12 4.52
N LEU A 129 3.26 12.90 3.78
CA LEU A 129 1.93 12.59 4.33
C LEU A 129 1.61 11.11 4.07
N GLY A 130 1.38 10.35 5.13
CA GLY A 130 1.03 8.93 5.04
C GLY A 130 -0.32 8.63 5.69
N VAL A 131 -1.22 8.00 4.94
CA VAL A 131 -2.45 7.40 5.47
C VAL A 131 -2.34 5.90 5.29
N SER A 132 -2.44 5.15 6.38
CA SER A 132 -2.32 3.69 6.34
C SER A 132 -3.44 3.04 7.14
N GLY A 133 -3.96 1.93 6.63
CA GLY A 133 -4.92 1.11 7.35
C GLY A 133 -4.67 -0.38 7.17
N SER A 134 -4.80 -1.13 8.27
CA SER A 134 -4.55 -2.57 8.27
C SER A 134 -5.59 -3.35 9.05
N TRP A 135 -5.96 -4.51 8.51
CA TRP A 135 -6.74 -5.53 9.19
C TRP A 135 -5.81 -6.73 9.41
N GLY A 136 -5.27 -6.87 10.62
CA GLY A 136 -4.25 -7.88 10.95
C GLY A 136 -3.02 -7.27 11.62
N LEU A 137 -1.83 -7.51 11.04
CA LEU A 137 -0.56 -6.98 11.54
C LEU A 137 -0.11 -5.79 10.70
N GLY A 138 0.32 -4.69 11.33
CA GLY A 138 0.82 -3.52 10.60
C GLY A 138 2.08 -2.96 11.21
N VAL A 139 3.11 -2.75 10.41
CA VAL A 139 4.29 -1.97 10.76
C VAL A 139 4.30 -0.73 9.87
N SER A 140 4.36 0.46 10.46
CA SER A 140 4.36 1.70 9.67
C SER A 140 5.38 2.71 10.18
N TRP A 141 6.09 3.37 9.27
CA TRP A 141 7.00 4.46 9.62
C TRP A 141 6.79 5.71 8.77
N SER A 142 6.78 6.89 9.38
CA SER A 142 6.69 8.16 8.63
C SER A 142 7.68 9.23 9.09
N ARG A 143 8.13 10.06 8.15
CA ARG A 143 8.74 11.38 8.41
C ARG A 143 7.81 12.46 7.87
N GLY A 144 7.11 13.16 8.75
CA GLY A 144 6.06 14.13 8.39
C GLY A 144 4.76 13.87 9.15
N VAL A 145 3.62 13.78 8.45
CA VAL A 145 2.33 13.48 9.08
C VAL A 145 1.91 12.04 8.78
N MET A 146 1.44 11.33 9.79
CA MET A 146 0.86 9.99 9.65
C MET A 146 -0.56 9.95 10.20
N VAL A 147 -1.48 9.34 9.45
CA VAL A 147 -2.79 8.91 9.94
C VAL A 147 -2.86 7.39 9.81
N LEU A 148 -3.05 6.70 10.93
CA LEU A 148 -3.11 5.24 10.99
C LEU A 148 -4.49 4.78 11.50
N GLY A 149 -5.11 3.83 10.81
CA GLY A 149 -6.37 3.22 11.22
C GLY A 149 -6.33 1.69 11.12
N SER A 150 -6.33 0.98 12.25
CA SER A 150 -6.08 -0.46 12.23
C SER A 150 -7.01 -1.29 13.11
N ARG A 151 -7.28 -2.53 12.67
CA ARG A 151 -7.94 -3.60 13.45
C ARG A 151 -6.97 -4.77 13.58
N GLY A 152 -6.35 -4.93 14.75
CA GLY A 152 -5.33 -5.94 15.00
C GLY A 152 -4.10 -5.39 15.70
N VAL A 153 -2.92 -5.96 15.45
CA VAL A 153 -1.67 -5.54 16.11
C VAL A 153 -0.89 -4.58 15.23
N VAL A 154 -0.54 -3.40 15.76
CA VAL A 154 0.25 -2.43 15.00
C VAL A 154 1.45 -1.87 15.74
N VAL A 155 2.55 -1.74 15.03
CA VAL A 155 3.74 -1.03 15.45
C VAL A 155 3.92 0.17 14.53
N SER A 156 3.93 1.38 15.07
CA SER A 156 4.14 2.58 14.26
C SER A 156 5.20 3.51 14.83
N GLY A 157 5.91 4.20 13.95
CA GLY A 157 6.88 5.22 14.32
C GLY A 157 6.78 6.42 13.41
N CYS A 158 6.89 7.61 13.98
CA CYS A 158 6.73 8.84 13.24
C CYS A 158 7.63 9.93 13.79
N HIS A 159 8.36 10.57 12.88
CA HIS A 159 9.10 11.80 13.13
C HIS A 159 8.26 12.95 12.58
N GLY A 160 7.34 13.46 13.41
CA GLY A 160 6.43 14.54 13.07
C GLY A 160 5.09 14.39 13.79
N LEU A 161 3.98 14.65 13.10
CA LEU A 161 2.63 14.56 13.66
C LEU A 161 2.00 13.19 13.35
N GLY A 162 1.44 12.53 14.36
CA GLY A 162 0.79 11.22 14.20
C GLY A 162 -0.60 11.24 14.80
N VAL A 163 -1.57 10.70 14.07
CA VAL A 163 -2.89 10.34 14.61
C VAL A 163 -3.08 8.85 14.36
N SER A 164 -3.35 8.08 15.41
CA SER A 164 -3.56 6.64 15.29
C SER A 164 -4.83 6.20 16.00
N GLY A 165 -5.67 5.43 15.31
CA GLY A 165 -6.82 4.74 15.88
C GLY A 165 -6.69 3.23 15.68
N CYS A 166 -6.62 2.48 16.79
CA CYS A 166 -6.43 1.03 16.76
C CYS A 166 -7.55 0.34 17.54
N ARG A 167 -8.21 -0.66 16.93
CA ARG A 167 -8.99 -1.67 17.67
C ARG A 167 -8.14 -2.94 17.75
N GLY A 168 -7.36 -3.07 18.83
CA GLY A 168 -6.40 -4.16 19.05
C GLY A 168 -5.17 -3.67 19.82
N ALA A 169 -4.13 -4.50 19.93
CA ALA A 169 -2.89 -4.14 20.62
C ALA A 169 -2.01 -3.24 19.74
N GLY A 170 -1.56 -2.08 20.22
CA GLY A 170 -0.75 -1.15 19.44
C GLY A 170 0.45 -0.62 20.21
N SER A 171 1.55 -0.34 19.52
CA SER A 171 2.70 0.38 20.07
C SER A 171 3.16 1.41 19.04
N GLY A 172 3.11 2.69 19.38
CA GLY A 172 3.53 3.74 18.43
C GLY A 172 3.48 5.16 18.98
N CYS A 173 3.76 6.14 18.12
CA CYS A 173 4.21 7.48 18.50
C CYS A 173 3.39 8.20 19.59
N ARG A 174 4.08 8.98 20.43
CA ARG A 174 3.51 10.07 21.23
C ARG A 174 3.05 11.22 20.33
N ALA A 175 1.77 11.31 20.00
CA ALA A 175 1.07 12.57 19.70
C ALA A 175 -0.47 12.41 19.72
N LEU A 176 -1.12 13.21 20.57
CA LEU A 176 -2.55 13.58 20.62
C LEU A 176 -3.67 12.50 20.66
N SER A 177 -3.38 11.23 20.96
CA SER A 177 -4.43 10.19 20.97
C SER A 177 -5.13 9.97 22.33
N ASP A 178 -4.72 10.67 23.40
CA ASP A 178 -5.29 10.49 24.76
C ASP A 178 -6.73 11.04 24.93
N ALA A 179 -7.40 11.52 23.88
CA ALA A 179 -8.73 12.16 24.02
C ALA A 179 -9.94 11.28 23.68
N ALA A 180 -9.78 10.01 23.26
CA ALA A 180 -10.92 9.22 22.75
C ALA A 180 -11.13 7.82 23.36
N SER A 181 -10.35 7.43 24.39
CA SER A 181 -10.53 6.11 25.03
C SER A 181 -10.76 6.12 26.54
N GLU A 182 -10.99 7.28 27.18
CA GLU A 182 -11.61 7.31 28.50
C GLU A 182 -13.12 7.08 28.32
N GLN A 183 -13.53 5.82 28.35
CA GLN A 183 -14.87 5.51 28.87
C GLN A 183 -14.81 5.78 30.38
N PRO A 184 -15.77 6.54 30.96
CA PRO A 184 -15.77 6.81 32.39
C PRO A 184 -16.02 5.49 33.13
N GLU A 185 -15.08 5.10 33.99
CA GLU A 185 -15.33 4.19 35.09
C GLU A 185 -16.44 4.83 35.95
N GLU A 186 -17.61 4.21 36.01
CA GLU A 186 -18.68 4.63 36.90
C GLU A 186 -18.26 4.29 38.34
N GLU A 187 -17.62 5.25 38.99
CA GLU A 187 -17.22 5.24 40.39
C GLU A 187 -18.48 5.20 41.28
N LYS A 188 -18.98 4.00 41.60
CA LYS A 188 -20.01 3.83 42.63
C LYS A 188 -19.36 3.81 44.01
N LEU A 189 -18.96 5.00 44.48
CA LEU A 189 -18.56 5.23 45.87
C LEU A 189 -19.81 5.66 46.66
N THR A 190 -20.38 4.75 47.46
CA THR A 190 -21.27 5.13 48.56
C THR A 190 -20.60 4.79 49.87
N SER A 191 -20.28 5.87 50.59
CA SER A 191 -19.56 6.02 51.84
C SER A 191 -20.10 5.18 53.00
N TYR A 192 -19.18 4.55 53.74
CA TYR A 192 -19.35 4.22 55.16
C TYR A 192 -19.29 5.53 55.98
N HIS A 193 -20.35 5.82 56.72
CA HIS A 193 -20.35 6.83 57.79
C HIS A 193 -20.40 6.08 59.13
N ASP A 194 -19.30 6.15 59.87
CA ASP A 194 -19.24 5.79 61.29
C ASP A 194 -19.87 6.89 62.13
N THR A 195 -20.80 6.53 63.02
CA THR A 195 -20.81 6.99 64.42
C THR A 195 -21.82 6.16 65.22
N SER A 196 -21.29 5.38 66.18
CA SER A 196 -22.04 4.70 67.24
C SER A 196 -22.53 5.72 68.29
N PRO A 197 -23.55 5.39 69.11
CA PRO A 197 -24.28 6.33 69.96
C PRO A 197 -23.46 6.96 71.09
#